data_AF-A0A8S8XQU1-F1
#
_entry.id   AF-A0A8S8XQU1-F1
#
_cell.length_a   1.000
_cell.length_b   1.000
_cell.length_c   1.000
_cell.angle_alpha   90.00
_cell.angle_beta   90.00
_cell.angle_gamma   90.00
#
_symmetry.space_group_name_H-M   'P 1'
#
loop_
_entity.id
_entity.type
_entity.pdbx_description
1 polymer ?
#
loop_
_entity_poly.entity_id
_entity_poly.type
_entity_poly.pdbx_seq_one_letter_code
_entity_poly.pdbx_strand_id
1 'polypeptide(L)'
;MKKRGKTSMNPLTASKTSRESPMQFDHLEIVGIAIEAGLSIMDVYDSSGQIEVQSKDDESPLTKADIAAHKTIIRGLATIDPEVPVVSEEGRVGDPKQSELAWLVDPLMEPRSSSREMECSQSTSL
;
A
#
# COMPACT_ATOMS: atom_id res chain seq x y z
N MET A 1 27.66 -21.44 -56.77
CA MET A 1 28.66 -20.73 -55.94
C MET A 1 27.94 -19.73 -55.03
N LYS A 2 27.82 -20.01 -53.73
CA LYS A 2 27.07 -19.21 -52.75
C LYS A 2 27.82 -17.89 -52.45
N LYS A 3 27.21 -16.72 -52.67
CA LYS A 3 27.72 -15.43 -52.16
C LYS A 3 26.78 -14.85 -51.10
N ARG A 4 27.16 -15.19 -49.85
CA ARG A 4 27.13 -14.47 -48.58
C ARG A 4 26.03 -13.42 -48.37
N GLY A 5 25.19 -13.71 -47.36
CA GLY A 5 24.08 -12.89 -46.89
C GLY A 5 24.49 -11.53 -46.34
N LYS A 6 23.57 -10.58 -46.49
CA LYS A 6 23.53 -9.32 -45.77
C LYS A 6 23.04 -9.60 -44.35
N THR A 7 23.91 -9.46 -43.37
CA THR A 7 23.50 -9.21 -41.98
C THR A 7 23.99 -7.82 -41.65
N SER A 8 23.06 -6.85 -41.66
CA SER A 8 23.28 -5.52 -41.12
C SER A 8 23.41 -5.68 -39.61
N MET A 9 24.64 -5.73 -39.10
CA MET A 9 24.88 -5.59 -37.67
C MET A 9 24.65 -4.12 -37.33
N ASN A 10 23.55 -3.83 -36.63
CA ASN A 10 23.41 -2.55 -35.97
C ASN A 10 24.31 -2.59 -34.72
N PRO A 11 25.22 -1.62 -34.53
CA PRO A 11 26.05 -1.57 -33.34
C PRO A 11 25.16 -1.29 -32.12
N LEU A 12 25.31 -2.12 -31.09
CA LEU A 12 24.83 -1.85 -29.74
C LEU A 12 25.38 -0.49 -29.32
N THR A 13 24.54 0.55 -29.39
CA THR A 13 24.77 1.82 -28.70
C THR A 13 24.14 1.72 -27.32
N ALA A 14 24.80 0.94 -26.47
CA ALA A 14 24.60 1.02 -25.03
C ALA A 14 25.31 2.28 -24.53
N SER A 15 24.60 3.40 -24.46
CA SER A 15 25.03 4.57 -23.68
C SER A 15 23.93 5.62 -23.53
N LYS A 16 22.93 5.32 -22.71
CA LYS A 16 22.25 6.36 -21.92
C LYS A 16 21.41 5.71 -20.82
N THR A 17 22.00 5.62 -19.64
CA THR A 17 21.32 5.85 -18.37
C THR A 17 22.43 6.16 -17.38
N SER A 18 22.79 7.44 -17.35
CA SER A 18 23.26 8.04 -16.10
C SER A 18 22.37 7.50 -14.98
N ARG A 19 22.98 6.95 -13.92
CA ARG A 19 22.26 6.65 -12.69
C ARG A 19 21.83 7.99 -12.10
N GLU A 20 20.73 8.54 -12.58
CA GLU A 20 19.98 9.52 -11.81
C GLU A 20 19.48 8.77 -10.59
N SER A 21 19.90 9.21 -9.41
CA SER A 21 19.46 8.65 -8.14
C SER A 21 17.93 8.65 -8.13
N PRO A 22 17.27 7.48 -8.08
CA PRO A 22 15.82 7.46 -8.20
C PRO A 22 15.23 8.00 -6.90
N MET A 23 14.31 8.95 -7.07
CA MET A 23 13.54 9.66 -6.04
C MET A 23 14.23 10.87 -5.40
N GLN A 24 13.89 12.06 -5.90
CA GLN A 24 14.11 13.34 -5.21
C GLN A 24 12.75 13.83 -4.67
N PHE A 25 12.24 13.20 -3.61
CA PHE A 25 11.19 13.79 -2.79
C PHE A 25 11.76 14.20 -1.44
N ASP A 26 11.21 15.25 -0.83
CA ASP A 26 11.64 15.62 0.50
C ASP A 26 11.02 14.65 1.51
N HIS A 27 11.88 13.93 2.24
CA HIS A 27 11.44 13.06 3.33
C HIS A 27 10.53 13.75 4.35
N LEU A 28 10.63 15.08 4.51
CA LEU A 28 9.74 15.85 5.36
C LEU A 28 8.29 15.88 4.86
N GLU A 29 8.07 15.78 3.54
CA GLU A 29 6.73 15.66 2.96
C GLU A 29 6.08 14.32 3.36
N ILE A 30 6.87 13.24 3.37
CA ILE A 30 6.43 11.92 3.83
C ILE A 30 6.09 11.95 5.33
N VAL A 31 6.91 12.62 6.13
CA VAL A 31 6.63 12.83 7.57
C VAL A 31 5.33 13.62 7.75
N GLY A 32 5.09 14.66 6.94
CA GLY A 32 3.85 15.43 6.94
C GLY A 32 2.63 14.55 6.68
N ILE A 33 2.68 13.71 5.64
CA ILE A 33 1.60 12.77 5.30
C ILE A 33 1.33 11.79 6.45
N ALA A 34 2.37 11.27 7.08
CA ALA A 34 2.22 10.35 8.22
C ALA A 34 1.55 11.04 9.42
N ILE A 35 1.89 12.30 9.69
CA ILE A 35 1.25 13.10 10.75
C ILE A 35 -0.23 13.33 10.43
N GLU A 36 -0.56 13.73 9.19
CA GLU A 36 -1.95 13.93 8.76
C GLU A 36 -2.78 12.64 8.86
N ALA A 37 -2.20 11.50 8.49
CA ALA A 37 -2.85 10.20 8.64
C ALA A 37 -3.14 9.90 10.11
N GLY A 38 -2.18 10.15 11.01
CA GLY A 38 -2.38 10.03 12.46
C GLY A 38 -3.46 10.94 13.02
N LEU A 39 -3.57 12.18 12.52
CA LEU A 39 -4.66 13.10 12.89
C LEU A 39 -6.01 12.58 12.41
N SER A 40 -6.10 12.04 11.20
CA SER A 40 -7.35 11.47 10.68
C SER A 40 -7.84 10.25 11.47
N ILE A 41 -6.92 9.48 12.05
CA ILE A 41 -7.23 8.40 13.00
C ILE A 41 -7.82 8.99 14.29
N MET A 42 -7.18 10.02 14.84
CA MET A 42 -7.64 10.68 16.05
C MET A 42 -9.03 11.30 15.88
N ASP A 43 -9.30 11.93 14.74
CA ASP A 43 -10.62 12.49 14.42
C ASP A 43 -11.73 11.43 14.48
N VAL A 44 -11.46 10.21 14.01
CA VAL A 44 -12.42 9.10 14.08
C VAL A 44 -12.67 8.68 15.53
N TYR A 45 -11.61 8.59 16.34
CA TYR A 45 -11.73 8.26 17.76
C TYR A 45 -12.50 9.33 18.53
N ASP A 46 -12.17 10.60 18.35
CA ASP A 46 -12.81 11.73 19.02
C ASP A 46 -14.28 11.91 18.59
N SER A 47 -14.60 11.61 17.34
CA SER A 47 -15.98 11.68 16.81
C SER A 47 -16.87 10.54 17.30
N SER A 48 -16.30 9.44 17.77
CA SER A 48 -17.05 8.23 18.14
C SER A 48 -17.69 8.30 19.53
N GLY A 49 -17.24 9.18 20.42
CA GLY A 49 -17.83 9.47 21.75
C GLY A 49 -17.81 8.31 22.78
N GLN A 50 -17.82 7.05 22.31
CA GLN A 50 -17.69 5.80 23.05
C GLN A 50 -17.00 4.80 22.12
N ILE A 51 -15.71 4.54 22.37
CA ILE A 51 -14.98 3.45 21.69
C ILE A 51 -15.46 2.16 22.33
N GLU A 52 -16.62 1.68 21.90
CA GLU A 52 -17.03 0.32 22.18
C GLU A 52 -16.15 -0.57 21.30
N VAL A 53 -15.24 -1.32 21.93
CA VAL A 53 -14.42 -2.36 21.28
C VAL A 53 -15.38 -3.48 20.87
N GLN A 54 -16.13 -3.26 19.79
CA GLN A 54 -17.03 -4.25 19.23
C GLN A 54 -16.21 -5.22 18.38
N SER A 55 -16.24 -6.47 18.81
CA SER A 55 -15.64 -7.59 18.11
C SER A 55 -16.26 -7.74 16.72
N LYS A 56 -15.40 -7.59 15.70
CA LYS A 56 -15.47 -8.13 14.34
C LYS A 56 -16.83 -8.67 13.88
N ASP A 57 -17.57 -7.79 13.21
CA ASP A 57 -18.14 -8.02 11.87
C ASP A 57 -18.51 -6.64 11.27
N ASP A 58 -17.60 -6.11 10.45
CA ASP A 58 -17.70 -5.09 9.40
C ASP A 58 -17.98 -3.58 9.62
N GLU A 59 -18.15 -3.02 10.83
CA GLU A 59 -18.26 -1.53 10.96
C GLU A 59 -17.58 -0.91 12.19
N SER A 60 -16.52 -1.54 12.69
CA SER A 60 -15.82 -1.07 13.89
C SER A 60 -15.23 0.35 13.71
N PRO A 61 -15.12 1.14 14.80
CA PRO A 61 -14.43 2.43 14.78
C PRO A 61 -13.00 2.32 14.24
N LEU A 62 -12.37 1.16 14.44
CA LEU A 62 -11.02 0.87 13.98
C LEU A 62 -10.94 0.78 12.45
N THR A 63 -11.85 0.03 11.83
CA THR A 63 -11.95 -0.05 10.37
C THR A 63 -12.16 1.33 9.73
N LYS A 64 -12.92 2.22 10.39
CA LYS A 64 -13.11 3.60 9.92
C LYS A 64 -11.83 4.43 10.02
N ALA A 65 -11.04 4.23 11.07
CA ALA A 65 -9.74 4.88 11.25
C ALA A 65 -8.72 4.37 10.22
N ASP A 66 -8.64 3.05 10.00
CA ASP A 66 -7.76 2.41 9.00
C ASP A 66 -8.04 2.96 7.59
N ILE A 67 -9.32 3.05 7.21
CA ILE A 67 -9.75 3.62 5.92
C ILE A 67 -9.43 5.12 5.82
N ALA A 68 -9.60 5.89 6.91
CA ALA A 68 -9.31 7.32 6.93
C ALA A 68 -7.80 7.59 6.74
N ALA A 69 -6.96 6.85 7.47
CA ALA A 69 -5.51 6.90 7.32
C ALA A 69 -5.08 6.48 5.92
N HIS A 70 -5.59 5.35 5.42
CA HIS A 70 -5.30 4.86 4.07
C HIS A 70 -5.58 5.93 3.01
N LYS A 71 -6.76 6.55 3.02
CA LYS A 71 -7.14 7.60 2.06
C LYS A 71 -6.21 8.81 2.14
N THR A 72 -5.82 9.21 3.35
CA THR A 72 -4.91 10.34 3.56
C THR A 72 -3.53 10.04 2.98
N ILE A 73 -3.00 8.85 3.24
CA ILE A 73 -1.67 8.45 2.74
C ILE A 73 -1.66 8.31 1.22
N ILE A 74 -2.67 7.64 0.62
CA ILE A 74 -2.78 7.52 -0.85
C ILE A 74 -2.81 8.90 -1.51
N ARG A 75 -3.62 9.83 -0.97
CA ARG A 75 -3.73 11.18 -1.52
C ARG A 75 -2.40 11.92 -1.45
N GLY A 76 -1.70 11.85 -0.32
CA GLY A 76 -0.40 12.50 -0.15
C GLY A 76 0.67 11.92 -1.06
N LEU A 77 0.80 10.59 -1.12
CA LEU A 77 1.79 9.94 -1.99
C LEU A 77 1.53 10.24 -3.47
N ALA A 78 0.27 10.32 -3.88
CA ALA A 78 -0.09 10.72 -5.24
C ALA A 78 0.33 12.16 -5.60
N THR A 79 0.50 13.05 -4.61
CA THR A 79 1.05 14.40 -4.85
C THR A 79 2.56 14.42 -4.97
N ILE A 80 3.25 13.47 -4.35
CA ILE A 80 4.72 13.38 -4.35
C ILE A 80 5.20 12.64 -5.59
N ASP A 81 4.64 11.46 -5.85
CA ASP A 81 5.10 10.60 -6.94
C ASP A 81 3.91 9.85 -7.58
N PRO A 82 3.14 10.52 -8.46
CA PRO A 82 1.88 9.99 -9.00
C PRO A 82 2.05 8.73 -9.88
N GLU A 83 3.26 8.49 -10.39
CA GLU A 83 3.57 7.35 -11.25
C GLU A 83 3.97 6.10 -10.45
N VAL A 84 4.31 6.25 -9.17
CA VAL A 84 4.74 5.14 -8.32
C VAL A 84 3.51 4.47 -7.69
N PRO A 85 3.26 3.18 -7.96
CA PRO A 85 2.12 2.47 -7.40
C PRO A 85 2.21 2.34 -5.89
N VAL A 86 1.05 2.33 -5.23
CA VAL A 86 0.94 2.14 -3.78
C VAL A 86 0.24 0.82 -3.49
N VAL A 87 0.82 0.05 -2.57
CA VAL A 87 0.27 -1.20 -2.06
C VAL A 87 0.09 -1.06 -0.56
N SER A 88 -1.11 -1.38 -0.08
CA SER A 88 -1.43 -1.38 1.34
C SER A 88 -2.33 -2.57 1.71
N GLU A 89 -2.48 -2.84 3.00
CA GLU A 89 -3.41 -3.88 3.48
C GLU A 89 -4.86 -3.58 3.04
N GLU A 90 -5.26 -2.31 3.02
CA GLU A 90 -6.60 -1.85 2.63
C GLU A 90 -6.85 -1.82 1.12
N GLY A 91 -5.81 -2.01 0.30
CA GLY A 91 -5.95 -1.97 -1.15
C GLY A 91 -4.71 -1.50 -1.90
N ARG A 92 -4.87 -1.29 -3.20
CA ARG A 92 -3.79 -0.89 -4.10
C ARG A 92 -4.21 0.24 -5.04
N VAL A 93 -3.24 1.08 -5.40
CA VAL A 93 -3.36 2.12 -6.43
C VAL A 93 -2.25 1.90 -7.45
N GLY A 94 -2.63 1.76 -8.73
CA GLY A 94 -1.72 1.36 -9.80
C GLY A 94 -1.37 -0.14 -9.80
N ASP A 95 -0.53 -0.57 -10.75
CA ASP A 95 -0.04 -1.94 -10.83
C ASP A 95 1.45 -2.00 -10.44
N PRO A 96 1.80 -2.57 -9.27
CA PRO A 96 3.19 -2.69 -8.84
C PRO A 96 4.03 -3.59 -9.76
N LYS A 97 3.41 -4.40 -10.63
CA LYS A 97 4.14 -5.21 -11.62
C LYS A 97 4.63 -4.41 -12.83
N GLN A 98 4.08 -3.21 -13.04
CA GLN A 98 4.45 -2.31 -14.15
C GLN A 98 5.47 -1.25 -13.73
N SER A 99 5.95 -1.28 -12.49
CA SER A 99 6.90 -0.31 -11.95
C SER A 99 8.10 -1.00 -11.32
N GLU A 100 9.26 -0.34 -11.36
CA GLU A 100 10.47 -0.80 -10.65
C GLU A 100 10.39 -0.53 -9.15
N LEU A 101 9.58 0.45 -8.74
CA LEU A 101 9.40 0.87 -7.36
C LEU A 101 7.91 0.88 -7.00
N ALA A 102 7.61 0.64 -5.73
CA ALA A 102 6.27 0.75 -5.18
C ALA A 102 6.35 1.22 -3.74
N TRP A 103 5.38 2.03 -3.33
CA TRP A 103 5.16 2.37 -1.94
C TRP A 103 4.45 1.21 -1.25
N LEU A 104 5.01 0.72 -0.15
CA LEU A 104 4.37 -0.24 0.72
C LEU A 104 3.92 0.48 1.99
N VAL A 105 2.62 0.51 2.23
CA VAL A 105 2.00 1.31 3.28
C VAL A 105 1.13 0.42 4.16
N ASP A 106 1.32 0.54 5.47
CA ASP A 106 0.42 -0.04 6.47
C ASP A 106 -0.21 1.13 7.25
N PRO A 107 -1.49 1.49 6.97
CA PRO A 107 -2.10 2.71 7.48
C PRO A 107 -2.41 2.66 8.97
N LEU A 108 -2.80 1.50 9.50
CA LEU A 108 -3.00 1.20 10.92
C LEU A 108 -3.31 -0.31 11.02
N MET A 109 -2.61 -1.03 11.90
CA MET A 109 -2.69 -2.50 11.99
C MET A 109 -3.20 -2.92 13.37
N GLU A 110 -4.43 -3.48 13.44
CA GLU A 110 -4.95 -4.13 14.64
C GLU A 110 -4.32 -5.53 14.80
N PRO A 111 -3.89 -5.95 16.01
CA PRO A 111 -3.61 -7.35 16.23
C PRO A 111 -4.89 -8.15 15.95
N ARG A 112 -4.87 -9.00 14.92
CA ARG A 112 -5.84 -10.07 14.77
C ARG A 112 -5.82 -10.90 16.05
N SER A 113 -6.74 -10.62 16.98
CA SER A 113 -7.20 -11.62 17.94
C SER A 113 -7.82 -12.73 17.10
N SER A 114 -7.00 -13.74 16.81
CA SER A 114 -7.45 -15.01 16.32
C SER A 114 -8.10 -15.74 17.49
N SER A 115 -9.35 -15.43 17.81
CA SER A 115 -10.24 -16.46 18.35
C SER A 115 -10.63 -17.37 17.19
N ARG A 116 -9.66 -18.12 16.66
CA ARG A 116 -9.95 -19.41 16.03
C ARG A 116 -10.13 -20.39 17.17
N GLU A 117 -11.32 -20.38 17.76
CA GLU A 117 -11.81 -21.63 18.32
C GLU A 117 -12.18 -22.49 17.12
N MET A 118 -11.31 -23.44 16.78
CA MET A 118 -11.72 -24.60 16.02
C MET A 118 -12.64 -25.42 16.93
N GLU A 119 -13.92 -25.03 17.03
CA GLU A 119 -14.91 -25.96 17.51
C GLU A 119 -15.23 -26.93 16.36
N CYS A 120 -14.47 -28.03 16.33
CA CYS A 120 -14.76 -29.18 15.51
C CYS A 120 -16.09 -29.78 16.00
N SER A 121 -17.19 -29.28 15.48
CA SER A 121 -18.48 -29.95 15.55
C SER A 121 -18.39 -31.25 14.75
N GLN A 122 -18.18 -32.37 15.44
CA GLN A 122 -18.80 -33.64 15.07
C GLN A 122 -19.52 -34.16 16.32
N SER A 123 -20.82 -33.91 16.40
CA SER A 123 -21.87 -34.81 15.90
C SER A 123 -22.35 -35.76 17.00
N THR A 124 -23.51 -35.40 17.54
CA THR A 124 -24.57 -36.27 18.06
C THR A 124 -24.48 -37.75 17.66
N SER A 125 -24.58 -38.66 18.62
CA SER A 125 -25.77 -39.49 18.86
C SER A 125 -25.55 -40.43 20.07
N LEU A 126 -26.66 -40.75 20.73
CA LEU A 126 -26.88 -41.72 21.81
C LEU A 126 -26.07 -43.02 21.72
#